data_AF-A0A6G6JXG0-F1
#
_entry.id   AF-A0A6G6JXG0-F1
#
_cell.length_a   1.000
_cell.length_b   1.000
_cell.length_c   1.000
_cell.angle_alpha   90.00
_cell.angle_beta   90.00
_cell.angle_gamma   90.00
#
_symmetry.space_group_name_H-M   'P 1'
#
loop_
_entity.id
_entity.type
_entity.pdbx_description
1 polymer ?
#
loop_
_entity_poly.entity_id
_entity_poly.type
_entity_poly.pdbx_seq_one_letter_code
_entity_poly.pdbx_strand_id
1 'polypeptide(L)'
;MTARIDTMVNMFARLPLLLLANLLLCGLSLSQDAYPEVTKFAKGIENITWNLRGTSGLKHLKYDGKSVFEIKPGGRQGSPYEHAFVDAGVLRLNFRGANTGWYFFSDDLKYVTPTTVAGEINFKASGGSGKRIASFPRDIEGVTWESIPDERKIKPGTLRWNGRELEIGAKNGETWVVDKVVPVIANRRVLEVIAPDGSVIWCAFSEDGKEAWLLQLENIFGGYAESTPSKAALTAQETGLTPQLNDLANHAEDLKNAGERGRLDTLRRQFQRKLKDNAALSQKVTQRLATP
;
A
#
# COMPACT_ATOMS: atom_id res chain seq x y z
N MET A 1 22.09 -18.62 14.77
CA MET A 1 22.47 -17.34 14.14
C MET A 1 21.16 -16.60 13.87
N THR A 2 20.58 -16.04 14.94
CA THR A 2 19.15 -15.72 15.02
C THR A 2 19.02 -14.42 15.81
N ALA A 3 19.26 -13.31 15.13
CA ALA A 3 19.04 -11.96 15.61
C ALA A 3 18.83 -11.11 14.35
N ARG A 4 17.64 -11.23 13.76
CA ARG A 4 17.26 -10.56 12.51
C ARG A 4 15.77 -10.24 12.57
N ILE A 5 15.44 -8.95 12.47
CA ILE A 5 14.12 -8.36 12.25
C ILE A 5 13.22 -8.19 13.50
N ASP A 6 13.82 -8.10 14.69
CA ASP A 6 13.08 -7.67 15.89
C ASP A 6 12.77 -6.16 15.86
N THR A 7 13.50 -5.37 15.05
CA THR A 7 13.38 -3.92 15.05
C THR A 7 12.05 -3.47 14.43
N MET A 8 11.62 -4.07 13.32
CA MET A 8 10.38 -3.71 12.64
C MET A 8 9.15 -3.94 13.54
N VAL A 9 9.07 -5.12 14.16
CA VAL A 9 7.99 -5.46 15.08
C VAL A 9 8.02 -4.56 16.31
N ASN A 10 9.20 -4.28 16.88
CA ASN A 10 9.32 -3.36 18.01
C ASN A 10 8.97 -1.90 17.68
N MET A 11 9.18 -1.45 16.44
CA MET A 11 8.76 -0.11 16.00
C MET A 11 7.24 0.01 15.96
N PHE A 12 6.51 -1.08 15.67
CA PHE A 12 5.04 -1.10 15.69
C PHE A 12 4.44 -1.47 17.05
N ALA A 13 5.05 -2.41 17.78
CA ALA A 13 4.57 -2.93 19.06
C ALA A 13 4.60 -1.90 20.21
N ARG A 14 5.27 -0.76 20.01
CA ARG A 14 5.31 0.36 20.97
C ARG A 14 4.36 1.50 20.63
N LEU A 15 3.47 1.35 19.65
CA LEU A 15 2.37 2.30 19.46
C LEU A 15 1.34 2.10 20.59
N PRO A 16 1.19 3.03 21.56
CA PRO A 16 -0.02 3.02 22.37
C PRO A 16 -1.22 3.26 21.46
N LEU A 17 -2.30 2.54 21.73
CA LEU A 17 -3.62 2.67 21.11
C LEU A 17 -4.26 4.02 21.53
N LEU A 18 -3.61 5.14 21.20
CA LEU A 18 -4.10 6.49 21.46
C LEU A 18 -4.50 7.11 20.12
N LEU A 19 -5.78 6.96 19.85
CA LEU A 19 -6.53 7.59 18.78
C LEU A 19 -6.83 9.05 19.14
N LEU A 20 -6.88 9.89 18.11
CA LEU A 20 -7.28 11.31 18.10
C LEU A 20 -6.29 12.32 18.69
N ALA A 21 -5.42 12.86 17.84
CA ALA A 21 -5.39 14.27 17.45
C ALA A 21 -4.19 14.52 16.52
N ASN A 22 -4.29 15.53 15.65
CA ASN A 22 -3.20 16.17 14.91
C ASN A 22 -2.73 15.57 13.57
N LEU A 23 -3.65 15.53 12.60
CA LEU A 23 -3.31 15.94 11.22
C LEU A 23 -3.58 17.44 10.97
N LEU A 24 -3.67 18.23 12.04
CA LEU A 24 -3.83 19.69 11.99
C LEU A 24 -2.53 20.46 11.72
N LEU A 25 -1.40 19.79 11.43
CA LEU A 25 -0.17 20.44 10.97
C LEU A 25 0.29 20.09 9.54
N CYS A 26 -0.41 19.22 8.82
CA CYS A 26 -0.30 19.12 7.35
C CYS A 26 -1.65 19.25 6.63
N GLY A 27 -2.73 19.53 7.37
CA GLY A 27 -4.05 19.87 6.85
C GLY A 27 -4.22 21.33 6.43
N LEU A 28 -3.14 22.11 6.36
CA LEU A 28 -3.16 23.31 5.53
C LEU A 28 -3.09 22.81 4.10
N SER A 29 -4.19 23.03 3.37
CA SER A 29 -4.24 23.18 1.93
C SER A 29 -2.83 23.16 1.34
N LEU A 30 -2.37 21.99 0.87
CA LEU A 30 -1.17 21.93 0.04
C LEU A 30 -1.42 23.01 -1.00
N SER A 31 -0.67 24.11 -0.92
CA SER A 31 -0.73 25.14 -1.93
C SER A 31 -0.62 24.37 -3.24
N GLN A 32 -1.62 24.50 -4.12
CA GLN A 32 -1.70 23.73 -5.36
C GLN A 32 -0.41 23.83 -6.19
N ASP A 33 0.46 24.79 -5.87
CA ASP A 33 1.75 25.08 -6.47
C ASP A 33 2.95 24.27 -5.93
N ALA A 34 2.87 23.57 -4.79
CA ALA A 34 4.04 22.91 -4.18
C ALA A 34 4.39 21.54 -4.80
N TYR A 35 3.37 20.79 -5.27
CA TYR A 35 3.52 19.43 -5.83
C TYR A 35 2.57 19.22 -7.03
N PRO A 36 2.92 19.73 -8.22
CA PRO A 36 2.03 19.72 -9.38
C PRO A 36 1.63 18.30 -9.85
N GLU A 37 2.48 17.31 -9.63
CA GLU A 37 2.22 15.90 -9.94
C GLU A 37 1.10 15.30 -9.10
N VAL A 38 1.00 15.70 -7.82
CA VAL A 38 -0.09 15.27 -6.92
C VAL A 38 -1.40 15.89 -7.37
N THR A 39 -1.40 17.18 -7.71
CA THR A 39 -2.57 17.87 -8.27
C THR A 39 -3.02 17.25 -9.59
N LYS A 40 -2.08 16.92 -10.49
CA LYS A 40 -2.36 16.24 -11.76
C LYS A 40 -3.00 14.88 -11.52
N PHE A 41 -2.47 14.09 -10.58
CA PHE A 41 -3.03 12.81 -10.20
C PHE A 41 -4.45 12.94 -9.64
N ALA A 42 -4.68 13.84 -8.68
CA ALA A 42 -6.00 14.05 -8.08
C ALA A 42 -7.07 14.40 -9.14
N LYS A 43 -6.72 15.28 -10.09
CA LYS A 43 -7.58 15.60 -11.25
C LYS A 43 -7.79 14.39 -12.17
N GLY A 44 -6.76 13.57 -12.37
CA GLY A 44 -6.83 12.38 -13.22
C GLY A 44 -7.79 11.30 -12.72
N ILE A 45 -8.02 11.23 -11.40
CA ILE A 45 -8.98 10.28 -10.81
C ILE A 45 -10.34 10.90 -10.49
N GLU A 46 -10.51 12.19 -10.80
CA GLU A 46 -11.73 12.92 -10.52
C GLU A 46 -12.91 12.34 -11.30
N ASN A 47 -14.02 12.18 -10.60
CA ASN A 47 -15.27 11.65 -11.12
C ASN A 47 -15.22 10.22 -11.66
N ILE A 48 -14.15 9.47 -11.40
CA ILE A 48 -14.04 8.05 -11.72
C ILE A 48 -14.57 7.22 -10.54
N THR A 49 -15.50 6.30 -10.82
CA THR A 49 -15.87 5.25 -9.86
C THR A 49 -14.82 4.14 -9.91
N TRP A 50 -14.25 3.82 -8.76
CA TRP A 50 -13.29 2.73 -8.58
C TRP A 50 -13.98 1.53 -7.97
N ASN A 51 -14.03 0.44 -8.71
CA ASN A 51 -14.58 -0.84 -8.28
C ASN A 51 -13.52 -1.60 -7.48
N LEU A 52 -13.77 -1.80 -6.18
CA LEU A 52 -12.85 -2.51 -5.28
C LEU A 52 -13.19 -4.00 -5.24
N ARG A 53 -12.16 -4.84 -5.13
CA ARG A 53 -12.26 -6.30 -5.24
C ARG A 53 -11.61 -6.98 -4.05
N GLY A 54 -12.32 -7.95 -3.48
CA GLY A 54 -11.89 -8.69 -2.30
C GLY A 54 -12.15 -8.01 -0.95
N THR A 55 -12.77 -6.82 -0.95
CA THR A 55 -13.21 -6.13 0.27
C THR A 55 -14.48 -6.77 0.84
N SER A 56 -14.73 -6.64 2.15
CA SER A 56 -15.97 -7.11 2.78
C SER A 56 -17.11 -6.09 2.72
N GLY A 57 -16.83 -4.80 2.87
CA GLY A 57 -17.84 -3.72 2.93
C GLY A 57 -17.73 -2.71 1.79
N LEU A 58 -16.59 -2.01 1.70
CA LEU A 58 -16.39 -0.94 0.72
C LEU A 58 -16.21 -1.49 -0.70
N LYS A 59 -17.22 -1.34 -1.55
CA LYS A 59 -17.20 -1.89 -2.92
C LYS A 59 -16.86 -0.88 -4.00
N HIS A 60 -17.19 0.39 -3.80
CA HIS A 60 -16.95 1.43 -4.77
C HIS A 60 -16.46 2.71 -4.09
N LEU A 61 -15.49 3.37 -4.70
CA LEU A 61 -14.92 4.63 -4.23
C LEU A 61 -14.97 5.68 -5.34
N LYS A 62 -15.27 6.93 -5.02
CA LYS A 62 -15.22 8.04 -5.99
C LYS A 62 -14.65 9.29 -5.34
N TYR A 63 -13.76 9.97 -6.05
CA TYR A 63 -13.32 11.33 -5.73
C TYR A 63 -14.10 12.31 -6.62
N ASP A 64 -14.76 13.32 -6.04
CA ASP A 64 -15.59 14.28 -6.79
C ASP A 64 -14.88 15.61 -7.10
N GLY A 65 -13.58 15.70 -6.83
CA GLY A 65 -12.80 16.94 -6.96
C GLY A 65 -12.62 17.68 -5.64
N LYS A 66 -13.33 17.27 -4.58
CA LYS A 66 -13.23 17.84 -3.23
C LYS A 66 -13.10 16.78 -2.14
N SER A 67 -13.86 15.71 -2.24
CA SER A 67 -14.01 14.68 -1.22
C SER A 67 -14.03 13.30 -1.83
N VAL A 68 -13.62 12.31 -1.03
CA VAL A 68 -13.68 10.90 -1.42
C VAL A 68 -14.86 10.24 -0.72
N PHE A 69 -15.67 9.49 -1.46
CA PHE A 69 -16.90 8.86 -0.96
C PHE A 69 -16.94 7.38 -1.32
N GLU A 70 -17.58 6.60 -0.46
CA GLU A 70 -18.15 5.32 -0.86
C GLU A 70 -19.33 5.55 -1.81
N ILE A 71 -19.43 4.75 -2.87
CA ILE A 71 -20.63 4.65 -3.70
C ILE A 71 -21.38 3.37 -3.34
N LYS A 72 -22.59 3.52 -2.81
CA LYS A 72 -23.46 2.41 -2.39
C LYS A 72 -24.18 1.80 -3.60
N PRO A 73 -24.72 0.57 -3.47
CA PRO A 73 -25.64 0.01 -4.47
C PRO A 73 -26.74 1.02 -4.82
N GLY A 74 -27.00 1.21 -6.12
CA GLY A 74 -27.93 2.23 -6.62
C GLY A 74 -27.33 3.63 -6.80
N GLY A 75 -26.00 3.79 -6.64
CA GLY A 75 -25.29 5.03 -6.98
C GLY A 75 -25.31 6.11 -5.89
N ARG A 76 -25.92 5.84 -4.73
CA ARG A 76 -25.98 6.80 -3.62
C ARG A 76 -24.60 6.98 -2.96
N GLN A 77 -24.19 8.22 -2.78
CA GLN A 77 -22.96 8.56 -2.04
C GLN A 77 -23.14 8.32 -0.53
N GLY A 78 -22.11 7.73 0.09
CA GLY A 78 -21.95 7.63 1.53
C GLY A 78 -21.47 8.94 2.17
N SER A 79 -21.03 8.86 3.43
CA SER A 79 -20.31 9.97 4.07
C SER A 79 -18.92 10.14 3.45
N PRO A 80 -18.40 11.38 3.38
CA PRO A 80 -17.04 11.61 2.91
C PRO A 80 -16.04 10.97 3.87
N TYR A 81 -14.99 10.40 3.29
CA TYR A 81 -13.79 10.01 4.02
C TYR A 81 -12.87 11.21 4.19
N GLU A 82 -12.28 11.32 5.38
CA GLU A 82 -11.07 12.11 5.53
C GLU A 82 -9.96 11.45 4.71
N HIS A 83 -9.29 12.24 3.88
CA HIS A 83 -8.36 11.71 2.89
C HIS A 83 -7.19 12.66 2.65
N ALA A 84 -6.10 12.12 2.11
CA ALA A 84 -4.95 12.87 1.66
C ALA A 84 -4.41 12.26 0.36
N PHE A 85 -4.10 13.12 -0.61
CA PHE A 85 -3.28 12.75 -1.75
C PHE A 85 -1.82 12.82 -1.32
N VAL A 86 -1.24 11.67 -1.01
CA VAL A 86 0.09 11.58 -0.38
C VAL A 86 1.20 11.75 -1.40
N ASP A 87 0.98 11.27 -2.62
CA ASP A 87 1.94 11.33 -3.72
C ASP A 87 1.22 11.12 -5.06
N ALA A 88 1.91 11.34 -6.18
CA ALA A 88 1.40 10.99 -7.50
C ALA A 88 1.08 9.49 -7.58
N GLY A 89 -0.20 9.16 -7.77
CA GLY A 89 -0.68 7.77 -7.82
C GLY A 89 -1.01 7.16 -6.45
N VAL A 90 -1.01 7.95 -5.36
CA VAL A 90 -1.27 7.44 -4.00
C VAL A 90 -2.33 8.28 -3.28
N LEU A 91 -3.43 7.64 -2.92
CA LEU A 91 -4.48 8.20 -2.07
C LEU A 91 -4.48 7.46 -0.72
N ARG A 92 -4.53 8.21 0.37
CA ARG A 92 -4.69 7.69 1.73
C ARG A 92 -6.04 8.11 2.28
N LEU A 93 -6.77 7.17 2.87
CA LEU A 93 -8.03 7.40 3.58
C LEU A 93 -7.83 7.13 5.08
N ASN A 94 -8.36 8.03 5.90
CA ASN A 94 -8.50 7.82 7.33
C ASN A 94 -9.86 7.15 7.59
N PHE A 95 -9.84 5.90 8.08
CA PHE A 95 -11.05 5.24 8.53
C PHE A 95 -11.35 5.64 9.99
N ARG A 96 -12.59 5.42 10.42
CA ARG A 96 -12.94 5.56 11.84
C ARG A 96 -12.26 4.43 12.62
N GLY A 97 -11.19 4.75 13.35
CA GLY A 97 -10.38 3.78 14.10
C GLY A 97 -8.88 4.00 13.88
N ALA A 98 -8.07 3.00 14.25
CA ALA A 98 -6.61 3.09 14.17
C ALA A 98 -6.06 2.80 12.76
N ASN A 99 -6.90 2.23 11.88
CA ASN A 99 -6.46 1.73 10.59
C ASN A 99 -6.69 2.77 9.49
N THR A 100 -5.82 2.76 8.50
CA THR A 100 -5.91 3.61 7.32
C THR A 100 -6.01 2.77 6.06
N GLY A 101 -6.53 3.38 4.99
CA GLY A 101 -6.59 2.77 3.67
C GLY A 101 -5.59 3.43 2.74
N TRP A 102 -4.67 2.68 2.14
CA TRP A 102 -3.76 3.20 1.12
C TRP A 102 -4.13 2.64 -0.24
N TYR A 103 -4.23 3.50 -1.24
CA TYR A 103 -4.69 3.16 -2.58
C TYR A 103 -3.60 3.53 -3.57
N PHE A 104 -2.97 2.52 -4.16
CA PHE A 104 -1.86 2.66 -5.11
C PHE A 104 -2.36 2.46 -6.55
N PHE A 105 -2.45 3.55 -7.31
CA PHE A 105 -3.00 3.57 -8.66
C PHE A 105 -1.95 3.19 -9.72
N SER A 106 -2.38 2.62 -10.84
CA SER A 106 -1.54 2.43 -12.01
C SER A 106 -1.34 3.75 -12.76
N ASP A 107 -0.24 3.87 -13.50
CA ASP A 107 0.09 5.10 -14.24
C ASP A 107 -0.94 5.44 -15.33
N ASP A 108 -1.59 4.41 -15.89
CA ASP A 108 -2.66 4.56 -16.86
C ASP A 108 -4.05 4.71 -16.23
N LEU A 109 -4.12 4.78 -14.89
CA LEU A 109 -5.33 4.93 -14.09
C LEU A 109 -6.43 3.90 -14.42
N LYS A 110 -6.05 2.69 -14.85
CA LYS A 110 -7.01 1.59 -15.04
C LYS A 110 -7.21 0.75 -13.80
N TYR A 111 -6.18 0.64 -12.96
CA TYR A 111 -6.12 -0.27 -11.83
C TYR A 111 -5.71 0.45 -10.54
N VAL A 112 -6.14 -0.10 -9.42
CA VAL A 112 -5.73 0.35 -8.09
C VAL A 112 -5.46 -0.86 -7.21
N THR A 113 -4.48 -0.74 -6.31
CA THR A 113 -4.20 -1.74 -5.28
C THR A 113 -4.49 -1.13 -3.92
N PRO A 114 -5.71 -1.34 -3.38
CA PRO A 114 -6.05 -0.90 -2.04
C PRO A 114 -5.36 -1.79 -0.98
N THR A 115 -4.97 -1.20 0.13
CA THR A 115 -4.48 -1.89 1.31
C THR A 115 -5.14 -1.34 2.57
N THR A 116 -5.31 -2.19 3.57
CA THR A 116 -5.60 -1.75 4.95
C THR A 116 -4.32 -1.81 5.75
N VAL A 117 -4.00 -0.72 6.43
CA VAL A 117 -2.75 -0.52 7.15
C VAL A 117 -3.06 -0.37 8.64
N ALA A 118 -2.38 -1.18 9.46
CA ALA A 118 -2.49 -1.16 10.93
C ALA A 118 -1.50 -0.18 11.58
N GLY A 119 -0.41 0.14 10.89
CA GLY A 119 0.63 1.02 11.41
C GLY A 119 1.41 1.70 10.29
N GLU A 120 1.76 2.96 10.51
CA GLU A 120 2.49 3.80 9.58
C GLU A 120 3.68 4.48 10.26
N ILE A 121 4.81 4.52 9.59
CA ILE A 121 5.98 5.31 9.99
C ILE A 121 6.43 6.13 8.79
N ASN A 122 6.55 7.44 8.98
CA ASN A 122 6.91 8.38 7.93
C ASN A 122 8.40 8.70 8.03
N PHE A 123 9.08 8.77 6.90
CA PHE A 123 10.49 9.07 6.81
C PHE A 123 10.74 10.19 5.81
N LYS A 124 11.81 10.95 6.04
CA LYS A 124 12.30 12.00 5.13
C LYS A 124 13.75 11.74 4.76
N ALA A 125 14.10 12.00 3.51
CA ALA A 125 15.45 11.79 3.00
C ALA A 125 16.46 12.67 3.74
N SER A 126 17.52 12.06 4.25
CA SER A 126 18.60 12.74 4.98
C SER A 126 19.39 13.65 4.05
N GLY A 127 19.79 14.82 4.55
CA GLY A 127 20.67 15.74 3.85
C GLY A 127 20.15 16.26 2.50
N GLY A 128 18.84 16.19 2.24
CA GLY A 128 18.27 16.60 0.96
C GLY A 128 18.62 15.68 -0.21
N SER A 129 19.05 14.44 0.06
CA SER A 129 19.49 13.45 -0.94
C SER A 129 18.36 12.87 -1.81
N GLY A 130 17.10 13.18 -1.50
CA GLY A 130 15.94 12.76 -2.28
C GLY A 130 15.98 13.32 -3.70
N LYS A 131 15.78 12.44 -4.68
CA LYS A 131 15.68 12.78 -6.10
C LYS A 131 14.52 12.04 -6.74
N ARG A 132 14.05 12.59 -7.86
CA ARG A 132 12.99 11.96 -8.65
C ARG A 132 13.31 10.51 -8.99
N ILE A 133 12.35 9.62 -8.73
CA ILE A 133 12.43 8.18 -8.99
C ILE A 133 11.77 7.90 -10.34
N ALA A 134 12.58 7.74 -11.39
CA ALA A 134 12.13 7.33 -12.72
C ALA A 134 12.34 5.82 -12.96
N SER A 135 13.41 5.25 -12.41
CA SER A 135 13.84 3.87 -12.54
C SER A 135 13.91 3.20 -11.17
N PHE A 136 12.77 2.70 -10.68
CA PHE A 136 12.70 2.02 -9.40
C PHE A 136 13.14 0.54 -9.49
N PRO A 137 13.91 0.00 -8.51
CA PRO A 137 14.42 0.65 -7.30
C PRO A 137 15.84 1.24 -7.48
N ARG A 138 16.39 1.28 -8.70
CA ARG A 138 17.75 1.78 -8.95
C ARG A 138 17.95 3.22 -8.46
N ASP A 139 16.97 4.09 -8.68
CA ASP A 139 17.11 5.51 -8.33
C ASP A 139 17.10 5.78 -6.83
N ILE A 140 16.62 4.84 -6.01
CA ILE A 140 16.59 4.97 -4.55
C ILE A 140 17.83 4.36 -3.88
N GLU A 141 18.78 3.85 -4.65
CA GLU A 141 20.00 3.24 -4.11
C GLU A 141 20.90 4.27 -3.44
N GLY A 142 21.36 3.94 -2.23
CA GLY A 142 22.24 4.79 -1.42
C GLY A 142 21.53 5.96 -0.71
N VAL A 143 20.27 6.24 -1.04
CA VAL A 143 19.46 7.24 -0.33
C VAL A 143 19.11 6.68 1.05
N THR A 144 19.23 7.53 2.06
CA THR A 144 18.87 7.22 3.45
C THR A 144 17.71 8.11 3.85
N TRP A 145 16.68 7.54 4.47
CA TRP A 145 15.58 8.28 5.06
C TRP A 145 15.57 8.09 6.58
N GLU A 146 15.30 9.17 7.29
CA GLU A 146 15.19 9.22 8.74
C GLU A 146 13.73 9.39 9.15
N SER A 147 13.31 8.64 10.18
CA SER A 147 11.94 8.69 10.68
C SER A 147 11.63 10.09 11.19
N ILE A 148 10.48 10.63 10.80
CA ILE A 148 9.99 11.91 11.30
C ILE A 148 9.49 11.71 12.73
N PRO A 149 10.01 12.44 13.73
CA PRO A 149 9.49 12.37 15.10
C PRO A 149 8.01 12.72 15.13
N ASP A 150 7.23 11.94 15.88
CA ASP A 150 5.81 12.19 16.10
C ASP A 150 5.43 11.99 17.58
N GLU A 151 4.16 12.23 17.89
CA GLU A 151 3.61 12.12 19.24
C GLU A 151 3.73 10.71 19.83
N ARG A 152 3.89 9.69 18.99
CA ARG A 152 4.05 8.28 19.39
C ARG A 152 5.47 8.00 19.91
N LYS A 153 6.38 8.99 19.85
CA LYS A 153 7.78 8.89 20.28
C LYS A 153 8.47 7.67 19.69
N ILE A 154 8.18 7.38 18.42
CA ILE A 154 8.83 6.29 17.68
C ILE A 154 10.34 6.52 17.78
N LYS A 155 11.07 5.50 18.20
CA LYS A 155 12.53 5.57 18.29
C LYS A 155 13.08 6.00 16.91
N PRO A 156 14.07 6.90 16.86
CA PRO A 156 14.68 7.29 15.60
C PRO A 156 15.07 6.06 14.78
N GLY A 157 14.44 5.94 13.62
CA GLY A 157 14.64 4.88 12.65
C GLY A 157 15.31 5.42 11.40
N THR A 158 16.12 4.59 10.75
CA THR A 158 16.67 4.85 9.43
C THR A 158 16.23 3.77 8.47
N LEU A 159 16.02 4.19 7.23
CA LEU A 159 15.69 3.33 6.12
C LEU A 159 16.73 3.57 5.03
N ARG A 160 17.28 2.50 4.45
CA ARG A 160 18.22 2.62 3.32
C ARG A 160 18.07 1.45 2.36
N TRP A 161 18.03 1.73 1.07
CA TRP A 161 18.16 0.71 0.03
C TRP A 161 19.62 0.64 -0.42
N ASN A 162 20.27 -0.51 -0.24
CA ASN A 162 21.69 -0.69 -0.58
C ASN A 162 21.94 -1.32 -1.96
N GLY A 163 20.91 -1.43 -2.79
CA GLY A 163 20.98 -2.10 -4.10
C GLY A 163 20.59 -3.58 -4.07
N ARG A 164 20.52 -4.20 -2.88
CA ARG A 164 20.14 -5.62 -2.71
C ARG A 164 19.19 -5.87 -1.54
N GLU A 165 19.44 -5.22 -0.42
CA GLU A 165 18.70 -5.38 0.82
C GLU A 165 18.13 -4.02 1.25
N LEU A 166 16.93 -4.05 1.80
CA LEU A 166 16.38 -2.94 2.55
C LEU A 166 16.97 -3.02 3.96
N GLU A 167 17.65 -1.96 4.37
CA GLU A 167 18.23 -1.82 5.69
C GLU A 167 17.32 -0.94 6.54
N ILE A 168 16.90 -1.47 7.68
CA ILE A 168 16.01 -0.80 8.63
C ILE A 168 16.75 -0.71 9.95
N GLY A 169 17.22 0.49 10.26
CA GLY A 169 17.92 0.81 11.49
C GLY A 169 16.96 1.37 12.54
N ALA A 170 17.17 1.05 13.81
CA ALA A 170 16.62 1.83 14.91
C ALA A 170 17.65 1.99 16.03
N LYS A 171 17.52 3.11 16.77
CA LYS A 171 18.35 3.33 17.95
C LYS A 171 17.90 2.48 19.15
N ASN A 172 18.83 1.74 19.72
CA ASN A 172 18.70 1.11 21.03
C ASN A 172 19.74 1.70 22.00
N GLY A 173 19.32 2.70 22.78
CA GLY A 173 20.25 3.54 23.55
C GLY A 173 21.16 4.32 22.60
N GLU A 174 22.48 4.18 22.77
CA GLU A 174 23.51 4.79 21.91
C GLU A 174 23.89 3.91 20.71
N THR A 175 23.37 2.69 20.64
CA THR A 175 23.70 1.74 19.56
C THR A 175 22.64 1.73 18.47
N TRP A 176 23.07 1.56 17.22
CA TRP A 176 22.18 1.28 16.09
C TRP A 176 22.04 -0.23 15.90
N VAL A 177 20.80 -0.71 15.86
CA VAL A 177 20.47 -2.07 15.42
C VAL A 177 19.93 -1.95 14.01
N VAL A 178 20.54 -2.67 13.06
CA VAL A 178 20.18 -2.62 11.65
C VAL A 178 19.78 -4.00 11.17
N ASP A 179 18.52 -4.12 10.76
CA ASP A 179 18.00 -5.30 10.11
C ASP A 179 18.14 -5.18 8.59
N LYS A 180 18.55 -6.27 7.94
CA LYS A 180 18.66 -6.35 6.48
C LYS A 180 17.70 -7.40 5.96
N VAL A 181 16.86 -7.01 5.02
CA VAL A 181 15.85 -7.88 4.41
C VAL A 181 15.92 -7.77 2.90
N VAL A 182 15.77 -8.89 2.20
CA VAL A 182 15.68 -8.90 0.74
C VAL A 182 14.22 -8.62 0.37
N PRO A 183 13.91 -7.45 -0.24
CA PRO A 183 12.55 -7.11 -0.59
C PRO A 183 12.14 -7.72 -1.93
N VAL A 184 10.84 -7.71 -2.20
CA VAL A 184 10.28 -7.88 -3.54
C VAL A 184 9.58 -6.60 -3.97
N ILE A 185 9.55 -6.31 -5.26
CA ILE A 185 8.78 -5.15 -5.76
C ILE A 185 7.30 -5.54 -5.76
N ALA A 186 6.49 -4.81 -5.00
CA ALA A 186 5.06 -5.09 -4.87
C ALA A 186 4.17 -4.12 -5.67
N ASN A 187 4.67 -2.92 -5.93
CA ASN A 187 3.96 -1.92 -6.72
C ASN A 187 4.95 -0.90 -7.29
N ARG A 188 4.43 0.09 -8.04
CA ARG A 188 5.19 1.28 -8.42
C ARG A 188 5.75 1.93 -7.16
N ARG A 189 7.08 2.02 -7.08
CA ARG A 189 7.80 2.66 -5.98
C ARG A 189 7.46 2.06 -4.59
N VAL A 190 7.19 0.75 -4.56
CA VAL A 190 6.92 0.01 -3.32
C VAL A 190 7.75 -1.27 -3.25
N LEU A 191 8.49 -1.42 -2.15
CA LEU A 191 9.14 -2.66 -1.73
C LEU A 191 8.25 -3.38 -0.69
N GLU A 192 8.05 -4.68 -0.83
CA GLU A 192 7.40 -5.54 0.15
C GLU A 192 8.44 -6.41 0.85
N VAL A 193 8.31 -6.50 2.18
CA VAL A 193 9.13 -7.35 3.04
C VAL A 193 8.22 -8.10 4.01
N ILE A 194 8.67 -9.27 4.47
CA ILE A 194 7.98 -10.07 5.49
C ILE A 194 8.82 -10.04 6.75
N ALA A 195 8.23 -9.58 7.85
CA ALA A 195 8.85 -9.64 9.17
C ALA A 195 8.79 -11.08 9.75
N PRO A 196 9.61 -11.45 10.75
CA PRO A 196 9.69 -12.81 11.30
C PRO A 196 8.39 -13.29 11.92
N ASP A 197 7.60 -12.37 12.45
CA ASP A 197 6.27 -12.62 13.00
C ASP A 197 5.24 -12.93 11.89
N GLY A 198 5.64 -12.84 10.62
CA GLY A 198 4.79 -13.02 9.45
C GLY A 198 4.07 -11.75 8.98
N SER A 199 4.30 -10.61 9.65
CA SER A 199 3.71 -9.32 9.24
C SER A 199 4.20 -8.92 7.86
N VAL A 200 3.26 -8.51 6.99
CA VAL A 200 3.57 -7.97 5.66
C VAL A 200 3.80 -6.48 5.79
N ILE A 201 4.95 -6.01 5.33
CA ILE A 201 5.32 -4.60 5.43
C ILE A 201 5.62 -4.08 4.03
N TRP A 202 5.01 -2.95 3.69
CA TRP A 202 5.31 -2.20 2.48
C TRP A 202 6.11 -0.96 2.81
N CYS A 203 7.18 -0.75 2.06
CA CYS A 203 7.95 0.47 2.06
C CYS A 203 7.68 1.22 0.75
N ALA A 204 6.88 2.28 0.84
CA ALA A 204 6.50 3.14 -0.29
C ALA A 204 7.41 4.38 -0.34
N PHE A 205 7.76 4.81 -1.55
CA PHE A 205 8.64 5.96 -1.77
C PHE A 205 7.95 6.99 -2.66
N SER A 206 7.97 8.25 -2.26
CA SER A 206 7.44 9.42 -3.00
C SER A 206 8.06 9.57 -4.39
N GLU A 207 7.37 10.21 -5.34
CA GLU A 207 7.90 10.35 -6.71
C GLU A 207 9.20 11.16 -6.75
N ASP A 208 9.31 12.16 -5.89
CA ASP A 208 10.48 13.00 -5.76
C ASP A 208 11.58 12.41 -4.86
N GLY A 209 11.36 11.21 -4.30
CA GLY A 209 12.28 10.47 -3.45
C GLY A 209 12.57 11.11 -2.09
N LYS A 210 11.89 12.21 -1.74
CA LYS A 210 12.16 12.95 -0.48
C LYS A 210 11.47 12.33 0.72
N GLU A 211 10.38 11.61 0.51
CA GLU A 211 9.60 10.95 1.55
C GLU A 211 9.48 9.45 1.30
N ALA A 212 9.39 8.70 2.39
CA ALA A 212 9.09 7.27 2.37
C ALA A 212 8.16 6.90 3.52
N TRP A 213 7.39 5.83 3.33
CA TRP A 213 6.41 5.34 4.29
C TRP A 213 6.59 3.85 4.51
N LEU A 214 6.70 3.45 5.77
CA LEU A 214 6.72 2.06 6.17
C LEU A 214 5.33 1.70 6.73
N LEU A 215 4.65 0.78 6.04
CA LEU A 215 3.24 0.45 6.21
C LEU A 215 3.12 -1.01 6.65
N GLN A 216 2.63 -1.25 7.87
CA GLN A 216 2.27 -2.59 8.32
C GLN A 216 0.89 -2.96 7.77
N LEU A 217 0.84 -3.92 6.86
CA LEU A 217 -0.37 -4.27 6.15
C LEU A 217 -1.17 -5.36 6.88
N GLU A 218 -2.49 -5.18 6.93
CA GLU A 218 -3.43 -6.23 7.33
C GLU A 218 -3.94 -7.00 6.11
N ASN A 219 -4.29 -6.27 5.05
CA ASN A 219 -4.90 -6.81 3.85
C ASN A 219 -4.46 -6.04 2.60
N ILE A 220 -4.41 -6.78 1.49
CA ILE A 220 -4.16 -6.26 0.14
C ILE A 220 -5.35 -6.70 -0.71
N PHE A 221 -5.89 -5.75 -1.48
CA PHE A 221 -7.08 -5.91 -2.30
C PHE A 221 -6.78 -5.56 -3.75
N GLY A 222 -7.77 -5.77 -4.61
CA GLY A 222 -7.75 -5.36 -6.00
C GLY A 222 -8.69 -4.21 -6.27
N GLY A 223 -8.58 -3.63 -7.46
CA GLY A 223 -9.56 -2.67 -7.93
C GLY A 223 -9.25 -2.12 -9.31
N TYR A 224 -10.27 -1.53 -9.92
CA TYR A 224 -10.18 -0.99 -11.26
C TYR A 224 -11.16 0.16 -11.47
N ALA A 225 -10.84 1.07 -12.38
CA ALA A 225 -11.77 2.11 -12.82
C ALA A 225 -12.98 1.46 -13.49
N GLU A 226 -14.19 1.97 -13.26
CA GLU A 226 -15.43 1.38 -13.79
C GLU A 226 -15.44 1.21 -15.32
N SER A 227 -14.72 2.07 -16.04
CA SER A 227 -14.51 1.97 -17.48
C SER A 227 -13.58 0.84 -17.93
N THR A 228 -12.83 0.23 -17.01
CA THR A 228 -11.90 -0.87 -17.32
C THR A 228 -12.68 -2.17 -17.52
N PRO A 229 -12.56 -2.83 -18.69
CA PRO A 229 -13.24 -4.10 -18.94
C PRO A 229 -12.81 -5.17 -17.93
N SER A 230 -13.79 -5.85 -17.33
CA SER A 230 -13.60 -7.02 -16.48
C SER A 230 -14.39 -8.18 -17.07
N LYS A 231 -13.76 -9.34 -17.21
CA LYS A 231 -14.33 -10.52 -17.90
C LYS A 231 -14.43 -11.73 -17.00
N ALA A 232 -13.52 -11.89 -16.04
CA ALA A 232 -13.52 -13.03 -15.15
C ALA A 232 -14.72 -12.96 -14.18
N ALA A 233 -15.55 -14.00 -14.18
CA ALA A 233 -16.82 -14.00 -13.46
C ALA A 233 -17.18 -15.34 -12.81
N LEU A 234 -16.18 -16.18 -12.48
CA LEU A 234 -16.44 -17.41 -11.73
C LEU A 234 -17.10 -17.09 -10.39
N THR A 235 -17.98 -17.96 -9.93
CA THR A 235 -18.69 -17.85 -8.65
C THR A 235 -17.89 -18.50 -7.52
N ALA A 236 -18.21 -18.12 -6.28
CA ALA A 236 -17.62 -18.72 -5.08
C ALA A 236 -17.91 -20.23 -4.99
N GLN A 237 -19.08 -20.65 -5.48
CA GLN A 237 -19.50 -22.05 -5.53
C GLN A 237 -18.64 -22.87 -6.50
N GLU A 238 -18.34 -22.32 -7.68
CA GLU A 238 -17.48 -22.99 -8.68
C GLU A 238 -16.03 -23.13 -8.21
N THR A 239 -15.52 -22.14 -7.48
CA THR A 239 -14.11 -22.13 -7.06
C THR A 239 -13.87 -22.76 -5.69
N GLY A 240 -14.90 -22.82 -4.84
CA GLY A 240 -14.77 -23.19 -3.43
C GLY A 240 -14.09 -22.12 -2.56
N LEU A 241 -13.87 -20.92 -3.11
CA LEU A 241 -13.33 -19.78 -2.36
C LEU A 241 -14.45 -19.05 -1.61
N THR A 242 -14.08 -18.31 -0.56
CA THR A 242 -15.03 -17.34 0.04
C THR A 242 -15.41 -16.28 -1.00
N PRO A 243 -16.58 -15.61 -0.86
CA PRO A 243 -16.98 -14.56 -1.80
C PRO A 243 -15.91 -13.50 -2.02
N GLN A 244 -15.21 -13.07 -0.96
CA GLN A 244 -14.14 -12.07 -1.04
C GLN A 244 -12.91 -12.60 -1.79
N LEU A 245 -12.45 -13.81 -1.48
CA LEU A 245 -11.29 -14.38 -2.17
C LEU A 245 -11.60 -14.72 -3.63
N ASN A 246 -12.84 -15.12 -3.93
CA ASN A 246 -13.29 -15.35 -5.28
C ASN A 246 -13.34 -14.06 -6.11
N ASP A 247 -13.90 -12.99 -5.54
CA ASP A 247 -13.94 -11.65 -6.14
C ASP A 247 -12.53 -11.12 -6.44
N LEU A 248 -11.59 -11.31 -5.50
CA LEU A 248 -10.19 -10.98 -5.71
C LEU A 248 -9.53 -11.87 -6.78
N ALA A 249 -9.90 -13.15 -6.86
CA ALA A 249 -9.31 -14.10 -7.82
C ALA A 249 -9.79 -13.82 -9.25
N ASN A 250 -11.06 -13.43 -9.41
CA ASN A 250 -11.59 -12.91 -10.68
C ASN A 250 -10.79 -11.68 -11.12
N HIS A 251 -10.58 -10.72 -10.21
CA HIS A 251 -9.76 -9.55 -10.54
C HIS A 251 -8.31 -9.91 -10.90
N ALA A 252 -7.68 -10.84 -10.18
CA ALA A 252 -6.33 -11.29 -10.51
C ALA A 252 -6.25 -11.94 -11.89
N GLU A 253 -7.29 -12.65 -12.32
CA GLU A 253 -7.38 -13.19 -13.68
C GLU A 253 -7.53 -12.08 -14.74
N ASP A 254 -8.32 -11.04 -14.45
CA ASP A 254 -8.38 -9.86 -15.33
C ASP A 254 -7.01 -9.16 -15.45
N LEU A 255 -6.26 -9.01 -14.34
CA LEU A 255 -4.89 -8.47 -14.35
C LEU A 255 -3.94 -9.34 -15.18
N LYS A 256 -4.05 -10.67 -15.06
CA LYS A 256 -3.29 -11.62 -15.90
C LYS A 256 -3.57 -11.39 -17.37
N ASN A 257 -4.84 -11.27 -17.76
CA ASN A 257 -5.25 -11.06 -19.14
C ASN A 257 -4.84 -9.68 -19.67
N ALA A 258 -4.75 -8.68 -18.80
CA ALA A 258 -4.29 -7.33 -19.13
C ALA A 258 -2.75 -7.19 -19.15
N GLY A 259 -2.00 -8.20 -18.70
CA GLY A 259 -0.54 -8.14 -18.62
C GLY A 259 0.01 -7.35 -17.42
N GLU A 260 -0.81 -7.07 -16.40
CA GLU A 260 -0.44 -6.33 -15.18
C GLU A 260 0.36 -7.20 -14.19
N ARG A 261 1.56 -7.62 -14.61
CA ARG A 261 2.38 -8.61 -13.90
C ARG A 261 2.69 -8.23 -12.44
N GLY A 262 3.11 -6.99 -12.19
CA GLY A 262 3.49 -6.57 -10.83
C GLY A 262 2.34 -6.64 -9.83
N ARG A 263 1.14 -6.19 -10.22
CA ARG A 263 -0.07 -6.27 -9.37
C ARG A 263 -0.55 -7.71 -9.22
N LEU A 264 -0.53 -8.48 -10.30
CA LEU A 264 -0.85 -9.91 -10.26
C LEU A 264 0.06 -10.66 -9.28
N ASP A 265 1.38 -10.44 -9.34
CA ASP A 265 2.34 -11.10 -8.45
C ASP A 265 2.12 -10.72 -6.99
N THR A 266 1.76 -9.47 -6.73
CA THR A 266 1.33 -9.03 -5.40
C THR A 266 0.09 -9.76 -4.90
N LEU A 267 -0.92 -9.94 -5.75
CA LEU A 267 -2.11 -10.71 -5.37
C LEU A 267 -1.81 -12.21 -5.22
N ARG A 268 -0.93 -12.79 -6.05
CA ARG A 268 -0.48 -14.19 -5.90
C ARG A 268 0.16 -14.42 -4.53
N ARG A 269 1.07 -13.54 -4.10
CA ARG A 269 1.66 -13.62 -2.75
C ARG A 269 0.59 -13.46 -1.66
N GLN A 270 -0.40 -12.60 -1.88
CA GLN A 270 -1.52 -12.46 -0.95
C GLN A 270 -2.37 -13.73 -0.84
N PHE A 271 -2.67 -14.39 -1.95
CA PHE A 271 -3.39 -15.67 -1.95
C PHE A 271 -2.58 -16.76 -1.24
N GLN A 272 -1.28 -16.87 -1.52
CA GLN A 272 -0.40 -17.83 -0.84
C GLN A 272 -0.47 -17.66 0.69
N ARG A 273 -0.49 -16.40 1.19
CA ARG A 273 -0.63 -16.10 2.62
C ARG A 273 -2.01 -16.47 3.17
N LYS A 274 -3.09 -16.06 2.48
CA LYS A 274 -4.47 -16.28 2.95
C LYS A 274 -4.94 -17.74 2.83
N LEU A 275 -4.32 -18.53 1.95
CA LEU A 275 -4.65 -19.93 1.70
C LEU A 275 -3.57 -20.90 2.22
N LYS A 276 -2.63 -20.42 3.05
CA LYS A 276 -1.50 -21.24 3.54
C LYS A 276 -1.95 -22.54 4.24
N ASP A 277 -3.09 -22.50 4.91
CA ASP A 277 -3.65 -23.63 5.66
C ASP A 277 -4.62 -24.49 4.82
N ASN A 278 -4.77 -24.18 3.52
CA ASN A 278 -5.58 -24.95 2.57
C ASN A 278 -4.82 -25.17 1.26
N ALA A 279 -3.93 -26.17 1.27
CA ALA A 279 -3.05 -26.50 0.14
C ALA A 279 -3.82 -26.74 -1.17
N ALA A 280 -4.96 -27.41 -1.12
CA ALA A 280 -5.77 -27.71 -2.30
C ALA A 280 -6.33 -26.43 -2.96
N LEU A 281 -6.89 -25.50 -2.18
CA LEU A 281 -7.35 -24.21 -2.70
C LEU A 281 -6.18 -23.34 -3.17
N SER A 282 -5.07 -23.33 -2.43
CA SER A 282 -3.87 -22.59 -2.81
C SER A 282 -3.31 -23.05 -4.17
N GLN A 283 -3.27 -24.36 -4.41
CA GLN A 283 -2.85 -24.94 -5.68
C GLN A 283 -3.81 -24.57 -6.82
N LYS A 284 -5.13 -24.67 -6.61
CA LYS A 284 -6.15 -24.27 -7.61
C LYS A 284 -6.00 -22.81 -8.03
N VAL A 285 -5.84 -21.90 -7.05
CA VAL A 285 -5.65 -20.47 -7.33
C VAL A 285 -4.32 -20.24 -8.06
N THR A 286 -3.25 -20.91 -7.65
CA THR A 286 -1.95 -20.82 -8.32
C THR A 286 -2.03 -21.25 -9.78
N GLN A 287 -2.70 -22.37 -10.08
CA GLN A 287 -2.89 -22.86 -11.45
C GLN A 287 -3.74 -21.90 -12.30
N ARG A 288 -4.87 -21.44 -11.75
CA ARG A 288 -5.74 -20.45 -12.42
C ARG A 288 -4.96 -19.20 -12.82
N LEU A 289 -4.16 -18.71 -11.89
CA LEU A 289 -3.43 -17.47 -12.05
C LEU A 289 -2.10 -17.63 -12.76
N ALA A 290 -1.64 -18.84 -13.12
CA ALA A 290 -0.35 -19.05 -13.79
C ALA A 290 -0.25 -18.24 -15.10
N THR A 291 0.91 -17.62 -15.33
CA THR A 291 1.22 -16.96 -16.60
C THR A 291 1.55 -18.05 -17.63
N PRO A 292 1.03 -17.99 -18.86
CA PRO A 292 1.49 -18.85 -19.95
C PRO A 292 3.00 -18.69 -20.22
#